data_AF-A0A8T0SC18-F1
#
_entry.id   AF-A0A8T0SC18-F1
#
_cell.length_a   1.000
_cell.length_b   1.000
_cell.length_c   1.000
_cell.angle_alpha   90.00
_cell.angle_beta   90.00
_cell.angle_gamma   90.00
#
_symmetry.space_group_name_H-M   'P 1'
#
loop_
_entity.id
_entity.type
_entity.pdbx_description
1 polymer ?
#
loop_
_entity_poly.entity_id
_entity_poly.type
_entity_poly.pdbx_seq_one_letter_code
_entity_poly.pdbx_strand_id
1 'polypeptide(L)'
;KILPRHKKYEGAGNKATTFTSRIWLEYADATVLITGQEVTLMDWGNTIIKEIKTENGIITQLVGELHLEGSVKLTKLKLTWLPDIEDLVSLSLVEFDYLITKKKLEKDDDFVKFINPCTRRETSALGDPNMRNLKQGEIIQLERKGYYRCDVPFIRPSKPIVLFAIPDGQQQPPAN
;
A
#
# COMPACT_ATOMS: atom_id res chain seq x y z
N LYS A 1 -7.98 16.58 -9.06
CA LYS A 1 -7.86 17.65 -8.04
C LYS A 1 -6.43 17.74 -7.55
N ILE A 2 -5.92 18.91 -7.18
CA ILE A 2 -4.58 19.04 -6.58
C ILE A 2 -4.72 18.98 -5.05
N LEU A 3 -3.95 18.10 -4.40
CA LEU A 3 -3.95 17.87 -2.95
C LEU A 3 -2.51 17.91 -2.42
N PRO A 4 -2.29 18.28 -1.14
CA PRO A 4 -0.96 18.22 -0.55
C PRO A 4 -0.48 16.76 -0.46
N ARG A 5 0.82 16.53 -0.68
CA ARG A 5 1.44 15.20 -0.46
C ARG A 5 1.52 14.86 1.03
N HIS A 6 1.72 15.86 1.88
CA HIS A 6 1.79 15.70 3.32
C HIS A 6 0.93 16.73 4.05
N LYS A 7 0.11 16.27 5.00
CA LYS A 7 -0.91 17.09 5.69
C LYS A 7 -0.33 18.23 6.53
N LYS A 8 0.92 18.10 6.96
CA LYS A 8 1.57 19.04 7.90
C LYS A 8 2.90 19.60 7.40
N TYR A 9 3.36 19.22 6.21
CA TYR A 9 4.68 19.60 5.71
C TYR A 9 4.56 20.09 4.28
N GLU A 10 4.52 21.41 4.13
CA GLU A 10 4.33 22.08 2.85
C GLU A 10 5.45 21.79 1.84
N GLY A 11 6.68 21.59 2.33
CA GLY A 11 7.84 21.27 1.49
C GLY A 11 7.74 19.95 0.71
N ALA A 12 6.80 19.06 1.08
CA ALA A 12 6.50 17.86 0.29
C ALA A 12 5.82 18.19 -1.04
N GLY A 13 5.27 19.40 -1.20
CA GLY A 13 4.55 19.82 -2.40
C GLY A 13 3.20 19.12 -2.55
N ASN A 14 2.71 19.10 -3.79
CA ASN A 14 1.36 18.66 -4.14
C ASN A 14 1.35 17.41 -5.03
N LYS A 15 0.22 16.71 -5.06
CA LYS A 15 -0.10 15.58 -5.94
C LYS A 15 -1.40 15.85 -6.68
N ALA A 16 -1.55 15.29 -7.88
CA ALA A 16 -2.79 15.32 -8.64
C ALA A 16 -3.60 14.05 -8.36
N THR A 17 -4.71 14.15 -7.64
CA THR A 17 -5.58 13.01 -7.32
C THR A 17 -6.76 12.96 -8.29
N THR A 18 -6.95 11.80 -8.91
CA THR A 18 -8.07 11.51 -9.82
C THR A 18 -9.16 10.76 -9.05
N PHE A 19 -10.40 11.19 -9.21
CA PHE A 19 -11.57 10.58 -8.56
C PHE A 19 -12.48 9.98 -9.64
N THR A 20 -12.94 8.75 -9.40
CA THR A 20 -13.71 7.95 -10.37
C THR A 20 -14.85 7.22 -9.66
N SER A 21 -15.93 6.88 -10.36
CA SER A 21 -17.03 6.11 -9.75
C SER A 21 -16.64 4.67 -9.36
N ARG A 22 -15.48 4.20 -9.82
CA ARG A 22 -14.88 2.91 -9.48
C ARG A 22 -13.48 3.11 -8.91
N ILE A 23 -13.15 2.38 -7.85
CA ILE A 23 -11.85 2.41 -7.20
C ILE A 23 -11.38 1.01 -6.83
N TRP A 24 -10.07 0.86 -6.70
CA TRP A 24 -9.43 -0.29 -6.10
C TRP A 24 -9.23 -0.05 -4.61
N LEU A 25 -9.50 -1.10 -3.82
CA LEU A 25 -9.20 -1.19 -2.40
C LEU A 25 -8.32 -2.42 -2.18
N GLU A 26 -7.54 -2.41 -1.09
CA GLU A 26 -6.85 -3.61 -0.65
C GLU A 26 -7.86 -4.69 -0.28
N TYR A 27 -7.61 -5.94 -0.70
CA TYR A 27 -8.56 -7.02 -0.44
C TYR A 27 -8.75 -7.27 1.06
N ALA A 28 -7.66 -7.18 1.84
CA ALA A 28 -7.70 -7.32 3.29
C ALA A 28 -8.54 -6.23 3.99
N ASP A 29 -8.72 -5.08 3.35
CA ASP A 29 -9.64 -4.05 3.86
C ASP A 29 -11.09 -4.43 3.53
N ALA A 30 -11.35 -4.93 2.33
CA ALA A 30 -12.68 -5.32 1.91
C ALA A 30 -13.29 -6.43 2.80
N THR A 31 -12.46 -7.37 3.28
CA THR A 31 -12.91 -8.52 4.10
C THR A 31 -13.42 -8.15 5.49
N VAL A 32 -13.06 -6.98 6.01
CA VAL A 32 -13.48 -6.53 7.35
C VAL A 32 -14.64 -5.53 7.31
N LEU A 33 -15.13 -5.19 6.12
CA LEU A 33 -16.26 -4.28 5.95
C LEU A 33 -17.59 -5.00 6.14
N ILE A 34 -18.58 -4.24 6.60
CA ILE A 34 -19.96 -4.71 6.73
C ILE A 34 -20.93 -3.74 6.04
N THR A 35 -22.04 -4.27 5.52
CA THR A 35 -23.12 -3.45 4.95
C THR A 35 -23.67 -2.48 5.98
N GLY A 36 -23.93 -1.24 5.56
CA GLY A 36 -24.37 -0.13 6.40
C GLY A 36 -23.23 0.60 7.13
N GLN A 37 -22.00 0.10 7.07
CA GLN A 37 -20.86 0.73 7.73
C GLN A 37 -20.42 2.01 7.00
N GLU A 38 -20.18 3.06 7.77
CA GLU A 38 -19.52 4.27 7.29
C GLU A 38 -18.00 4.16 7.48
N VAL A 39 -17.25 4.42 6.42
CA VAL A 39 -15.78 4.38 6.38
C VAL A 39 -15.22 5.65 5.75
N THR A 40 -13.98 5.99 6.09
CA THR A 40 -13.27 7.09 5.39
C THR A 40 -12.47 6.54 4.22
N LEU A 41 -12.65 7.11 3.03
CA LEU A 41 -11.69 7.03 1.93
C LEU A 41 -10.68 8.17 2.11
N MET A 42 -9.41 7.82 2.29
CA MET A 42 -8.36 8.79 2.62
C MET A 42 -8.26 9.89 1.55
N ASP A 43 -8.19 11.14 2.02
CA ASP A 43 -8.15 12.37 1.22
C ASP A 43 -9.34 12.59 0.25
N TRP A 44 -10.40 11.78 0.37
CA TRP A 44 -11.66 11.93 -0.38
C TRP A 44 -12.82 12.37 0.53
N GLY A 45 -13.15 11.56 1.54
CA GLY A 45 -14.33 11.76 2.39
C GLY A 45 -14.91 10.44 2.89
N ASN A 46 -16.06 10.51 3.55
CA ASN A 46 -16.73 9.31 4.04
C ASN A 46 -17.57 8.62 2.94
N THR A 47 -17.75 7.32 3.09
CA THR A 47 -18.57 6.47 2.23
C THR A 47 -19.32 5.48 3.10
N ILE A 48 -20.59 5.26 2.79
CA ILE A 48 -21.41 4.22 3.43
C ILE A 48 -21.44 3.01 2.51
N ILE A 49 -21.02 1.86 3.01
CA ILE A 49 -21.08 0.59 2.27
C ILE A 49 -22.55 0.14 2.18
N LYS A 50 -23.08 0.02 0.97
CA LYS A 50 -24.47 -0.35 0.69
C LYS A 50 -24.63 -1.82 0.35
N GLU A 51 -23.64 -2.40 -0.31
CA GLU A 51 -23.67 -3.79 -0.74
C GLU A 51 -22.26 -4.39 -0.76
N ILE A 52 -22.17 -5.67 -0.38
CA ILE A 52 -20.97 -6.49 -0.51
C ILE A 52 -21.36 -7.69 -1.35
N LYS A 53 -20.78 -7.79 -2.55
CA LYS A 53 -21.05 -8.89 -3.48
C LYS A 53 -19.97 -9.94 -3.35
N THR A 54 -20.41 -11.19 -3.30
CA THR A 54 -19.53 -12.34 -3.19
C THR A 54 -19.86 -13.38 -4.25
N GLU A 55 -18.82 -14.06 -4.73
CA GLU A 55 -18.92 -15.23 -5.59
C GLU A 55 -18.11 -16.35 -4.94
N ASN A 56 -18.74 -17.50 -4.68
CA ASN A 56 -18.10 -18.64 -3.99
C ASN A 56 -17.42 -18.26 -2.65
N GLY A 57 -17.98 -17.31 -1.92
CA GLY A 57 -17.43 -16.82 -0.64
C GLY A 57 -16.27 -15.83 -0.78
N ILE A 58 -15.89 -15.44 -2.00
CA ILE A 58 -14.85 -14.43 -2.28
C ILE A 58 -15.54 -13.11 -2.59
N ILE A 59 -15.08 -12.02 -1.97
CA ILE A 59 -15.61 -10.68 -2.26
C ILE A 59 -15.14 -10.24 -3.64
N THR A 60 -16.08 -9.94 -4.54
CA THR A 60 -15.77 -9.50 -5.91
C THR A 60 -16.02 -8.02 -6.11
N GLN A 61 -16.96 -7.43 -5.37
CA GLN A 61 -17.32 -6.03 -5.50
C GLN A 61 -17.91 -5.46 -4.21
N LEU A 62 -17.61 -4.19 -3.94
CA LEU A 62 -18.28 -3.37 -2.93
C LEU A 62 -19.05 -2.26 -3.64
N VAL A 63 -20.28 -2.00 -3.20
CA VAL A 63 -21.06 -0.84 -3.64
C VAL A 63 -21.16 0.12 -2.46
N GLY A 64 -20.69 1.34 -2.64
CA GLY A 64 -20.72 2.39 -1.63
C GLY A 64 -21.39 3.66 -2.16
N GLU A 65 -21.88 4.48 -1.23
CA GLU A 65 -22.43 5.81 -1.51
C GLU A 65 -21.60 6.85 -0.76
N LEU A 66 -21.14 7.89 -1.47
CA LEU A 66 -20.41 8.99 -0.84
C LEU A 66 -21.31 9.73 0.15
N HIS A 67 -20.77 10.01 1.33
CA HIS A 67 -21.43 10.79 2.38
C HIS A 67 -20.46 11.89 2.81
N LEU A 68 -20.37 12.97 2.02
CA LEU A 68 -19.33 13.99 2.19
C LEU A 68 -19.59 14.91 3.39
N GLU A 69 -20.82 14.93 3.90
CA GLU A 69 -21.24 15.58 5.14
C GLU A 69 -20.78 14.80 6.38
N GLY A 70 -20.35 13.54 6.20
CA GLY A 70 -19.83 12.68 7.26
C GLY A 70 -18.55 13.19 7.90
N SER A 71 -18.27 12.71 9.11
CA SER A 71 -17.08 13.10 9.87
C SER A 71 -16.01 12.00 9.86
N VAL A 72 -14.86 12.31 9.27
CA VAL A 72 -13.65 11.45 9.26
C VAL A 72 -13.16 11.09 10.67
N LYS A 73 -13.56 11.87 11.69
CA LYS A 73 -13.22 11.60 13.09
C LYS A 73 -14.07 10.49 13.72
N LEU A 74 -15.27 10.23 13.18
CA LEU A 74 -16.22 9.27 13.74
C LEU A 74 -16.03 7.86 13.16
N THR A 75 -15.49 7.75 11.94
CA THR A 75 -15.24 6.45 11.32
C THR A 75 -13.97 5.81 11.88
N LYS A 76 -14.06 4.52 12.24
CA LYS A 76 -12.89 3.75 12.72
C LYS A 76 -11.97 3.32 11.58
N LEU A 77 -12.55 2.89 10.44
CA LEU A 77 -11.78 2.40 9.30
C LEU A 77 -11.46 3.55 8.34
N LYS A 78 -10.17 3.63 7.98
CA LYS A 78 -9.63 4.61 7.03
C LYS A 78 -8.90 3.85 5.94
N LEU A 79 -9.48 3.88 4.75
CA LEU A 79 -9.08 3.06 3.62
C LEU A 79 -8.25 3.86 2.65
N THR A 80 -7.18 3.24 2.17
CA THR A 80 -6.41 3.72 1.01
C THR A 80 -7.04 3.16 -0.26
N TRP A 81 -6.96 3.91 -1.34
CA TRP A 81 -7.64 3.55 -2.59
C TRP A 81 -6.84 4.06 -3.79
N LEU A 82 -7.07 3.44 -4.95
CA LEU A 82 -6.60 3.92 -6.24
C LEU A 82 -7.80 4.10 -7.18
N PRO A 83 -7.83 5.13 -8.02
CA PRO A 83 -8.86 5.24 -9.05
C PRO A 83 -8.72 4.07 -10.04
N ASP A 84 -9.85 3.51 -10.48
CA ASP A 84 -9.85 2.48 -11.51
C ASP A 84 -9.65 3.14 -12.89
N ILE A 85 -8.38 3.27 -13.29
CA ILE A 85 -7.92 3.91 -14.54
C ILE A 85 -6.77 3.11 -15.15
N GLU A 86 -6.57 3.25 -16.46
CA GLU A 86 -5.50 2.54 -17.18
C GLU A 86 -4.08 3.07 -16.85
N ASP A 87 -3.97 4.32 -16.37
CA ASP A 87 -2.68 4.99 -16.19
C ASP A 87 -1.95 4.65 -14.88
N LEU A 88 -2.50 3.74 -14.06
CA LEU A 88 -1.84 3.25 -12.85
C LEU A 88 -0.45 2.68 -13.19
N VAL A 89 0.52 2.87 -12.29
CA VAL A 89 1.88 2.38 -12.51
C VAL A 89 2.07 1.03 -11.83
N SER A 90 2.78 0.12 -12.49
CA SER A 90 3.22 -1.13 -11.87
C SER A 90 4.36 -0.86 -10.88
N LEU A 91 4.29 -1.50 -9.71
CA LEU A 91 5.30 -1.44 -8.65
C LEU A 91 5.80 -2.86 -8.34
N SER A 92 7.09 -2.98 -8.02
CA SER A 92 7.66 -4.12 -7.29
C SER A 92 8.04 -3.64 -5.89
N LEU A 93 7.29 -4.07 -4.88
CA LEU A 93 7.58 -3.82 -3.48
C LEU A 93 8.53 -4.89 -2.99
N VAL A 94 9.76 -4.50 -2.68
CA VAL A 94 10.83 -5.42 -2.28
C VAL A 94 11.05 -5.32 -0.78
N GLU A 95 10.95 -6.46 -0.12
CA GLU A 95 11.22 -6.60 1.30
C GLU A 95 12.48 -7.44 1.50
N PHE A 96 13.30 -7.05 2.47
CA PHE A 96 14.51 -7.78 2.83
C PHE A 96 14.39 -8.38 4.22
N ASP A 97 14.85 -9.62 4.35
CA ASP A 97 14.87 -10.37 5.60
C ASP A 97 16.30 -10.50 6.12
N TYR A 98 16.45 -11.05 7.33
CA TYR A 98 17.75 -11.31 7.93
C TYR A 98 18.58 -12.27 7.07
N LEU A 99 19.89 -12.01 6.94
CA LEU A 99 20.81 -12.87 6.20
C LEU A 99 21.00 -14.25 6.85
N ILE A 100 20.80 -14.32 8.16
CA ILE A 100 20.91 -15.56 8.94
C ILE A 100 19.64 -15.79 9.76
N THR A 101 19.29 -17.06 9.97
CA THR A 101 18.12 -17.46 10.75
C THR A 101 18.38 -17.50 12.25
N LYS A 102 19.65 -17.49 12.67
CA LYS A 102 20.05 -17.52 14.08
C LYS A 102 20.45 -16.12 14.56
N LYS A 103 19.84 -15.66 15.65
CA LYS A 103 20.08 -14.32 16.24
C LYS A 103 21.56 -14.06 16.58
N LYS A 104 22.27 -15.10 17.03
CA LYS A 104 23.70 -15.04 17.34
C LYS A 104 24.33 -16.39 17.05
N LEU A 105 25.41 -16.39 16.28
CA LEU A 105 26.22 -17.57 16.04
C LEU A 105 27.19 -17.76 17.22
N GLU A 106 27.32 -19.00 17.66
CA GLU A 106 28.28 -19.47 18.65
C GLU A 106 29.54 -20.01 17.96
N LYS A 107 30.62 -20.18 18.70
CA LYS A 107 31.95 -20.52 18.15
C LYS A 107 31.96 -21.81 17.32
N ASP A 108 31.13 -22.78 17.68
CA ASP A 108 31.09 -24.11 17.05
C ASP A 108 29.93 -24.25 16.04
N ASP A 109 29.23 -23.16 15.72
CA ASP A 109 28.17 -23.17 14.71
C ASP A 109 28.74 -23.26 13.29
N ASP A 110 28.12 -24.12 12.48
CA ASP A 110 28.32 -24.11 11.03
C ASP A 110 27.47 -23.00 10.39
N PHE A 111 28.12 -21.88 10.05
CA PHE A 111 27.49 -20.71 9.41
C PHE A 111 26.57 -21.08 8.24
N VAL A 112 26.97 -22.04 7.40
CA VAL A 112 26.24 -22.39 6.17
C VAL A 112 24.84 -22.93 6.50
N LYS A 113 24.67 -23.61 7.64
CA LYS A 113 23.38 -24.14 8.11
C LYS A 113 22.41 -23.05 8.56
N PHE A 114 22.92 -21.85 8.87
CA PHE A 114 22.12 -20.74 9.38
C PHE A 114 21.88 -19.65 8.35
N ILE A 115 22.34 -19.81 7.10
CA ILE A 115 22.00 -18.89 6.01
C ILE A 115 20.50 -18.93 5.77
N ASN A 116 19.86 -17.75 5.71
CA ASN A 116 18.46 -17.65 5.36
C ASN A 116 18.29 -17.92 3.86
N PRO A 117 17.52 -18.96 3.44
CA PRO A 117 17.32 -19.28 2.04
C PRO A 117 16.49 -18.22 1.30
N CYS A 118 15.75 -17.37 2.02
CA CYS A 118 14.89 -16.34 1.45
C CYS A 118 15.09 -15.00 2.17
N THR A 119 16.01 -14.18 1.66
CA THR A 119 16.34 -12.85 2.19
C THR A 119 15.69 -11.70 1.42
N ARG A 120 15.00 -12.01 0.32
CA ARG A 120 14.38 -11.02 -0.57
C ARG A 120 13.03 -11.54 -1.03
N ARG A 121 11.98 -10.76 -0.77
CA ARG A 121 10.62 -11.00 -1.27
C ARG A 121 10.21 -9.84 -2.16
N GLU A 122 9.53 -10.15 -3.25
CA GLU A 122 8.99 -9.15 -4.17
C GLU A 122 7.48 -9.32 -4.31
N THR A 123 6.74 -8.25 -4.07
CA THR A 123 5.29 -8.21 -4.20
C THR A 123 4.92 -7.24 -5.32
N SER A 124 4.23 -7.74 -6.34
CA SER A 124 3.68 -6.89 -7.39
C SER A 124 2.52 -6.05 -6.85
N ALA A 125 2.49 -4.77 -7.17
CA ALA A 125 1.44 -3.85 -6.75
C ALA A 125 1.13 -2.80 -7.83
N LEU A 126 0.02 -2.09 -7.64
CA LEU A 126 -0.34 -0.91 -8.41
C LEU A 126 -0.05 0.35 -7.60
N GLY A 127 0.40 1.39 -8.30
CA GLY A 127 0.72 2.69 -7.73
C GLY A 127 -0.03 3.81 -8.45
N ASP A 128 -0.15 4.93 -7.76
CA ASP A 128 -0.76 6.14 -8.29
C ASP A 128 0.13 6.76 -9.40
N PRO A 129 -0.45 7.35 -10.47
CA PRO A 129 0.32 7.93 -11.57
C PRO A 129 1.34 9.00 -11.16
N ASN A 130 1.15 9.70 -10.04
CA ASN A 130 2.12 10.66 -9.51
C ASN A 130 3.48 10.01 -9.22
N MET A 131 3.52 8.70 -9.00
CA MET A 131 4.75 7.95 -8.72
C MET A 131 5.71 7.88 -9.91
N ARG A 132 5.26 8.21 -11.13
CA ARG A 132 6.15 8.37 -12.31
C ARG A 132 7.25 9.41 -12.10
N ASN A 133 7.01 10.38 -11.19
CA ASN A 133 7.94 11.45 -10.88
C ASN A 133 8.94 11.11 -9.77
N LEU A 134 8.85 9.91 -9.18
CA LEU A 134 9.79 9.48 -8.13
C LEU A 134 11.20 9.38 -8.68
N LYS A 135 12.14 9.89 -7.90
CA LYS A 135 13.56 9.80 -8.22
C LYS A 135 14.20 8.63 -7.48
N GLN A 136 15.26 8.08 -8.06
CA GLN A 136 16.09 7.10 -7.37
C GLN A 136 16.60 7.69 -6.04
N GLY A 137 16.50 6.91 -4.97
CA GLY A 137 16.88 7.30 -3.61
C GLY A 137 15.80 8.07 -2.85
N GLU A 138 14.73 8.53 -3.50
CA GLU A 138 13.63 9.22 -2.83
C GLU A 138 12.90 8.28 -1.88
N ILE A 139 12.58 8.79 -0.68
CA ILE A 139 11.86 8.04 0.35
C ILE A 139 10.40 8.49 0.34
N ILE A 140 9.50 7.52 0.27
CA ILE A 140 8.06 7.75 0.33
C ILE A 140 7.42 6.90 1.40
N GLN A 141 6.26 7.34 1.88
CA GLN A 141 5.37 6.52 2.68
C GLN A 141 4.24 6.02 1.78
N LEU A 142 4.11 4.71 1.67
CA LEU A 142 2.88 4.10 1.19
C LEU A 142 1.96 3.96 2.41
N GLU A 143 0.85 4.71 2.41
CA GLU A 143 -0.08 4.73 3.53
C GLU A 143 -0.51 3.31 3.92
N ARG A 144 -0.39 2.98 5.20
CA ARG A 144 -0.69 1.65 5.79
C ARG A 144 0.19 0.47 5.30
N LYS A 145 1.21 0.72 4.47
CA LYS A 145 2.21 -0.28 4.06
C LYS A 145 3.59 -0.03 4.65
N GLY A 146 3.95 1.24 4.86
CA GLY A 146 5.22 1.62 5.49
C GLY A 146 6.03 2.61 4.65
N TYR A 147 7.30 2.75 4.98
CA TYR A 147 8.24 3.60 4.25
C TYR A 147 9.02 2.78 3.22
N TYR A 148 9.26 3.38 2.07
CA TYR A 148 9.98 2.75 0.97
C TYR A 148 10.97 3.74 0.36
N ARG A 149 12.15 3.23 -0.04
CA ARG A 149 13.11 3.94 -0.88
C ARG A 149 12.93 3.52 -2.34
N CYS A 150 12.85 4.48 -3.25
CA CYS A 150 12.86 4.17 -4.68
C CYS A 150 14.25 3.68 -5.12
N ASP A 151 14.34 2.42 -5.53
CA ASP A 151 15.59 1.83 -6.01
C ASP A 151 15.72 1.97 -7.54
N VAL A 152 14.62 1.70 -8.26
CA VAL A 152 14.52 1.91 -9.71
C VAL A 152 13.30 2.79 -9.97
N PRO A 153 13.48 4.03 -10.48
CA PRO A 153 12.38 4.94 -10.78
C PRO A 153 11.61 4.48 -12.03
N PHE A 154 10.55 5.21 -12.37
CA PHE A 154 9.79 4.93 -13.58
C PHE A 154 10.65 5.14 -14.83
N ILE A 155 10.78 4.09 -15.65
CA ILE A 155 11.50 4.12 -16.93
C ILE A 155 10.50 4.06 -18.09
N ARG A 156 9.58 3.08 -18.06
CA ARG A 156 8.54 2.86 -19.07
C ARG A 156 7.44 1.94 -18.52
N PRO A 157 6.21 1.94 -19.08
CA PRO A 157 5.09 1.17 -18.53
C PRO A 157 5.36 -0.34 -18.38
N SER A 158 6.18 -0.93 -19.24
CA SER A 158 6.51 -2.36 -19.21
C SER A 158 7.53 -2.75 -18.10
N LYS A 159 8.00 -1.80 -17.29
CA LYS A 159 8.95 -2.04 -16.21
C LYS A 159 8.41 -1.42 -14.92
N PRO A 160 8.25 -2.19 -13.84
CA PRO A 160 7.74 -1.66 -12.60
C PRO A 160 8.75 -0.71 -11.95
N ILE A 161 8.23 0.26 -11.19
CA ILE A 161 9.03 1.02 -10.23
C ILE A 161 9.42 0.06 -9.11
N VAL A 162 10.70 0.01 -8.75
CA VAL A 162 11.18 -0.88 -7.67
C VAL A 162 11.32 -0.06 -6.39
N LEU A 163 10.63 -0.50 -5.35
CA LEU A 163 10.56 0.16 -4.04
C LEU A 163 11.08 -0.77 -2.96
N PHE A 164 12.16 -0.38 -2.28
CA PHE A 164 12.73 -1.15 -1.18
C PHE A 164 12.08 -0.73 0.13
N ALA A 165 11.44 -1.66 0.83
CA ALA A 165 10.87 -1.44 2.14
C ALA A 165 11.97 -1.01 3.12
N ILE A 166 11.71 0.07 3.85
CA ILE A 166 12.56 0.55 4.93
C ILE A 166 12.03 -0.09 6.22
N PRO A 167 12.84 -0.88 6.93
CA PRO A 167 12.41 -1.50 8.18
C PRO A 167 11.94 -0.44 9.18
N ASP A 168 10.74 -0.62 9.72
CA ASP A 168 10.13 0.25 10.73
C ASP A 168 10.17 -0.37 12.14
N GLY A 169 10.78 -1.55 12.28
CA GLY A 169 10.89 -2.29 13.53
C GLY A 169 9.64 -3.10 13.90
N GLN A 170 8.57 -3.06 13.11
CA GLN A 170 7.41 -3.91 13.31
C GLN A 170 7.72 -5.34 12.85
N GLN A 171 7.31 -6.34 13.63
CA GLN A 171 7.48 -7.74 13.23
C GLN A 171 6.60 -8.02 12.02
N GLN A 172 7.22 -8.44 10.92
CA GLN A 172 6.46 -8.92 9.76
C GLN A 172 5.75 -10.23 10.15
N PRO A 173 4.48 -10.42 9.75
CA PRO A 173 3.84 -11.72 9.88
C PRO A 173 4.64 -12.75 9.06
N PRO A 174 4.69 -14.02 9.48
CA PRO A 174 5.34 -15.07 8.72
C PRO A 174 4.73 -15.15 7.31
N ALA A 175 5.58 -15.36 6.31
CA ALA A 175 5.13 -15.60 4.95
C ALA A 175 4.24 -16.86 4.92
N ASN A 176 3.03 -16.73 4.38
CA ASN A 176 2.18 -17.87 4.01
C ASN A 176 2.67 -18.49 2.69
#